data_AF-A0A1H6SKP6-F1
#
_entry.id   AF-A0A1H6SKP6-F1
#
_cell.length_a   1.000
_cell.length_b   1.000
_cell.length_c   1.000
_cell.angle_alpha   90.00
_cell.angle_beta   90.00
_cell.angle_gamma   90.00
#
_symmetry.space_group_name_H-M   'P 1'
#
loop_
_entity.id
_entity.type
_entity.pdbx_description
1 polymer ?
#
loop_
_entity_poly.entity_id
_entity_poly.type
_entity_poly.pdbx_seq_one_letter_code
_entity_poly.pdbx_strand_id
1 'polypeptide(L)'
;MAMSVGSGGGEEKPLSDINTTPLVDVMLVLLIIFLIAVPVVVQTVDLQLPKVAFEPTTTKPENVSLSVTTGSDGACAVFWGMAPVNSSELLDRAVAKLEADIKKAGGVENLKPEDLPEVHIRGDINTPYRCIGGTIYTMQRAGFPKVGFISEPEPGSNPTRL
;
A
#
# COMPACT_ATOMS: atom_id res chain seq x y z
N MET A 1 -42.52 -16.08 89.87
CA MET A 1 -43.88 -15.60 89.52
C MET A 1 -43.68 -14.31 88.74
N ALA A 2 -44.18 -14.08 87.53
CA ALA A 2 -45.02 -14.85 86.63
C ALA A 2 -44.81 -14.27 85.22
N MET A 3 -44.88 -15.15 84.22
CA MET A 3 -44.86 -14.80 82.80
C MET A 3 -46.21 -14.16 82.43
N SER A 4 -46.19 -13.17 81.54
CA SER A 4 -47.38 -12.73 80.82
C SER A 4 -47.05 -12.73 79.33
N VAL A 5 -47.63 -13.71 78.62
CA VAL A 5 -47.62 -13.84 77.16
C VAL A 5 -48.93 -13.27 76.64
N GLY A 6 -48.84 -12.20 75.84
CA GLY A 6 -49.96 -11.64 75.10
C GLY A 6 -49.86 -12.06 73.64
N SER A 7 -50.75 -12.97 73.24
CA SER A 7 -50.99 -13.39 71.86
C SER A 7 -51.63 -12.26 71.06
N GLY A 8 -51.15 -12.06 69.83
CA GLY A 8 -51.74 -11.12 68.88
C GLY A 8 -51.16 -11.37 67.49
N GLY A 9 -51.68 -12.40 66.81
CA GLY A 9 -51.34 -12.66 65.41
C GLY A 9 -51.75 -11.49 64.53
N GLY A 10 -50.77 -10.96 63.79
CA GLY A 10 -50.98 -10.06 62.67
C GLY A 10 -50.24 -10.65 61.47
N GLU A 11 -50.97 -10.97 60.41
CA GLU A 11 -50.46 -11.41 59.12
C GLU A 11 -49.34 -10.51 58.62
N GLU A 12 -48.11 -11.06 58.54
CA GLU A 12 -46.99 -10.42 57.88
C GLU A 12 -47.21 -10.41 56.37
N LYS A 13 -47.67 -9.29 55.83
CA LYS A 13 -47.47 -8.96 54.42
C LYS A 13 -46.02 -8.50 54.27
N PRO A 14 -45.14 -9.24 53.56
CA PRO A 14 -43.82 -8.73 53.29
C PRO A 14 -43.95 -7.52 52.36
N LEU A 15 -43.58 -6.35 52.87
CA LEU A 15 -43.37 -5.14 52.07
C LEU A 15 -42.12 -5.36 51.22
N SER A 16 -42.29 -5.93 50.03
CA SER A 16 -41.26 -5.94 48.99
C SER A 16 -41.33 -4.65 48.19
N ASP A 17 -41.05 -3.52 48.83
CA ASP A 17 -40.71 -2.31 48.08
C ASP A 17 -39.21 -2.38 47.76
N ILE A 18 -38.89 -2.68 46.50
CA ILE A 18 -37.48 -2.71 46.07
C ILE A 18 -36.99 -1.27 46.14
N ASN A 19 -35.97 -1.03 46.96
CA ASN A 19 -35.28 0.25 46.95
C ASN A 19 -34.63 0.43 45.56
N THR A 20 -35.30 1.17 44.67
CA THR A 20 -34.87 1.47 43.30
C THR A 20 -33.82 2.57 43.27
N THR A 21 -33.74 3.41 44.30
CA THR A 21 -32.78 4.52 44.39
C THR A 21 -31.32 4.06 44.39
N PRO A 22 -30.89 3.02 45.12
CA PRO A 22 -29.51 2.55 45.03
C PRO A 22 -29.25 1.76 43.74
N LEU A 23 -30.27 1.13 43.16
CA LEU A 23 -30.14 0.34 41.94
C LEU A 23 -29.88 1.23 40.72
N VAL A 24 -30.57 2.36 40.62
CA VAL A 24 -30.37 3.34 39.54
C VAL A 24 -28.98 3.99 39.63
N ASP A 25 -28.47 4.25 40.83
CA ASP A 25 -27.14 4.84 41.03
C ASP A 25 -26.03 3.90 40.53
N VAL A 26 -26.09 2.61 40.88
CA VAL A 26 -25.14 1.61 40.39
C VAL A 26 -25.20 1.48 38.87
N MET A 27 -26.39 1.51 38.27
CA MET A 27 -26.54 1.44 36.81
C MET A 27 -25.95 2.68 36.13
N LEU A 28 -26.15 3.87 36.68
CA LEU A 28 -25.63 5.11 36.11
C LEU A 28 -24.10 5.17 36.20
N VAL A 29 -23.51 4.72 37.31
CA VAL A 29 -22.05 4.59 37.46
C VAL A 29 -21.46 3.67 36.39
N LEU A 30 -22.10 2.53 36.11
CA LEU A 30 -21.64 1.62 35.05
C LEU A 30 -21.71 2.26 33.66
N LEU A 31 -22.74 3.05 33.36
CA LEU A 31 -22.84 3.79 32.09
C LEU A 31 -21.73 4.83 31.93
N ILE A 32 -21.39 5.56 33.00
CA ILE A 32 -20.28 6.52 32.99
C ILE A 32 -18.95 5.80 32.73
N ILE A 33 -18.72 4.64 33.38
CA ILE A 33 -17.50 3.84 33.16
C ILE A 33 -17.39 3.39 31.69
N PHE A 34 -18.49 2.93 31.08
CA PHE A 34 -18.48 2.56 29.66
C PHE A 34 -18.24 3.77 28.75
N LEU A 35 -18.83 4.92 29.05
CA LEU A 35 -18.65 6.14 28.25
C LEU A 35 -17.20 6.64 28.24
N ILE A 36 -16.47 6.53 29.37
CA ILE A 36 -15.07 6.97 29.46
C ILE A 36 -14.05 5.97 28.90
N ALA A 37 -14.42 4.70 28.72
CA ALA A 37 -13.51 3.65 28.25
C ALA A 37 -13.37 3.62 26.71
N VAL A 38 -14.37 4.09 25.98
CA VAL A 38 -14.40 4.09 24.49
C VAL A 38 -13.27 4.88 23.81
N PRO A 39 -12.83 6.06 24.26
CA PRO A 39 -11.91 6.90 23.46
C PRO A 39 -10.43 6.49 23.50
N VAL A 40 -10.04 5.41 24.20
CA VAL A 40 -8.62 5.19 24.55
C VAL A 40 -7.80 4.47 23.46
N VAL A 41 -8.39 3.94 22.38
CA VAL A 41 -7.64 3.14 21.40
C VAL A 41 -7.59 3.81 20.02
N VAL A 42 -6.88 4.93 19.92
CA VAL A 42 -6.34 5.40 18.63
C VAL A 42 -4.83 5.47 18.74
N GLN A 43 -4.16 4.40 18.33
CA GLN A 43 -2.71 4.40 18.16
C GLN A 43 -2.39 5.02 16.80
N THR A 44 -1.98 6.28 16.80
CA THR A 44 -1.39 6.91 15.62
C THR A 44 0.02 6.35 15.44
N VAL A 45 0.20 5.47 14.46
CA VAL A 45 1.55 5.03 14.04
C VAL A 45 2.18 6.18 13.28
N ASP A 46 3.23 6.78 13.85
CA ASP A 46 4.03 7.79 13.16
C ASP A 46 4.81 7.10 12.04
N LEU A 47 4.35 7.29 10.80
CA LEU A 47 4.97 6.72 9.61
C LEU A 47 5.86 7.78 8.96
N GLN A 48 7.18 7.59 9.09
CA GLN A 48 8.14 8.38 8.33
C GLN A 48 8.23 7.84 6.90
N LEU A 49 7.65 8.58 5.95
CA LEU A 49 7.81 8.28 4.53
C LEU A 49 9.25 8.61 4.09
N PRO A 50 9.94 7.68 3.41
CA PRO A 50 11.27 7.95 2.87
C PRO A 50 11.19 9.09 1.85
N LYS A 51 12.04 10.10 2.02
CA LYS A 51 12.18 11.21 1.07
C LYS A 51 13.05 10.73 -0.09
N VAL A 52 12.45 10.55 -1.27
CA VAL A 52 13.16 10.18 -2.49
C VAL A 52 13.63 11.47 -3.17
N ALA A 53 14.94 11.65 -3.32
CA ALA A 53 15.49 12.74 -4.10
C ALA A 53 15.30 12.46 -5.60
N PHE A 54 14.85 13.46 -6.36
CA PHE A 54 14.77 13.38 -7.82
C PHE A 54 16.17 13.51 -8.41
N GLU A 55 16.88 12.40 -8.49
CA GLU A 55 18.13 12.30 -9.25
C GLU A 55 17.79 12.29 -10.75
N PRO A 56 18.36 13.22 -11.56
CA PRO A 56 18.16 13.19 -12.99
C PRO A 56 18.71 11.88 -13.56
N THR A 57 17.83 11.09 -14.14
CA THR A 57 18.18 9.83 -14.75
C THR A 57 19.14 10.06 -15.92
N THR A 58 20.37 9.59 -15.81
CA THR A 58 21.29 9.54 -16.95
C THR A 58 20.87 8.38 -17.86
N THR A 59 20.24 8.68 -18.98
CA THR A 59 19.90 7.66 -19.97
C THR A 59 21.18 7.20 -20.64
N LYS A 60 21.68 6.03 -20.25
CA LYS A 60 22.73 5.35 -21.00
C LYS A 60 22.13 4.74 -22.27
N PRO A 61 22.88 4.66 -23.39
CA PRO A 61 22.38 4.10 -24.64
C PRO A 61 22.03 2.61 -24.56
N GLU A 62 22.55 1.88 -23.58
CA GLU A 62 22.11 0.50 -23.29
C GLU A 62 20.68 0.41 -22.72
N ASN A 63 20.12 1.50 -22.18
CA ASN A 63 18.86 1.46 -21.46
C ASN A 63 17.66 1.25 -22.39
N VAL A 64 16.75 0.37 -21.97
CA VAL A 64 15.50 0.10 -22.69
C VAL A 64 14.41 1.01 -22.14
N SER A 65 13.81 1.84 -22.99
CA SER A 65 12.66 2.68 -22.61
C SER A 65 11.34 2.03 -23.02
N LEU A 66 10.51 1.76 -22.01
CA LEU A 66 9.16 1.23 -22.20
C LEU A 66 8.15 2.29 -21.78
N SER A 67 7.12 2.50 -22.59
CA SER A 67 5.97 3.31 -22.21
C SER A 67 4.76 2.39 -22.04
N VAL A 68 4.10 2.48 -20.90
CA VAL A 68 2.92 1.68 -20.55
C VAL A 68 1.75 2.64 -20.38
N THR A 69 0.70 2.39 -21.15
CA THR A 69 -0.55 3.13 -21.09
C THR A 69 -1.73 2.16 -21.13
N THR A 70 -2.92 2.66 -20.83
CA THR A 70 -4.15 1.89 -20.90
C THR A 70 -4.99 2.45 -22.03
N GLY A 71 -5.38 1.58 -22.98
CA GLY A 71 -6.29 1.97 -24.05
C GLY A 71 -7.70 2.27 -23.52
N SER A 72 -8.54 2.87 -24.36
CA SER A 72 -9.96 3.15 -24.05
C SER A 72 -10.73 1.92 -23.56
N ASP A 73 -10.31 0.74 -24.00
CA ASP A 73 -10.98 -0.53 -23.74
C ASP A 73 -10.50 -1.19 -22.42
N GLY A 74 -9.64 -0.49 -21.66
CA GLY A 74 -9.05 -1.01 -20.42
C GLY A 74 -7.93 -2.04 -20.64
N ALA A 75 -7.55 -2.28 -21.90
CA ALA A 75 -6.44 -3.13 -22.30
C ALA A 75 -5.10 -2.42 -22.03
N CYS A 76 -4.12 -3.19 -21.54
CA CYS A 76 -2.76 -2.72 -21.33
C CYS A 76 -2.05 -2.59 -22.68
N ALA A 77 -1.62 -1.39 -23.02
CA ALA A 77 -0.81 -1.13 -24.21
C ALA A 77 0.62 -0.83 -23.78
N VAL A 78 1.57 -1.61 -24.27
CA VAL A 78 3.00 -1.42 -24.01
C VAL A 78 3.70 -1.02 -25.29
N PHE A 79 4.57 -0.02 -25.19
CA PHE A 79 5.33 0.53 -26.28
C PHE A 79 6.81 0.41 -25.97
N TRP A 80 7.56 -0.13 -26.92
CA TRP A 80 9.02 -0.08 -26.91
C TRP A 80 9.45 1.11 -27.78
N GLY A 81 9.88 2.19 -27.14
CA GLY A 81 10.04 3.47 -27.83
C GLY A 81 8.71 3.95 -28.42
N MET A 82 8.60 3.96 -29.75
CA MET A 82 7.36 4.34 -30.48
C MET A 82 6.58 3.14 -31.03
N ALA A 83 7.10 1.91 -30.90
CA ALA A 83 6.47 0.73 -31.48
C ALA A 83 5.57 0.02 -30.44
N PRO A 84 4.28 -0.21 -30.73
CA PRO A 84 3.45 -1.04 -29.86
C PRO A 84 3.96 -2.48 -29.89
N VAL A 85 3.98 -3.12 -28.73
CA VAL A 85 4.45 -4.51 -28.58
C VAL A 85 3.48 -5.31 -27.73
N ASN A 86 3.23 -6.55 -28.14
CA ASN A 86 2.46 -7.51 -27.34
C ASN A 86 3.34 -8.15 -26.26
N SER A 87 2.73 -8.82 -25.28
CA SER A 87 3.45 -9.42 -24.16
C SER A 87 4.48 -10.48 -24.57
N SER A 88 4.17 -11.32 -25.55
CA SER A 88 5.11 -12.33 -26.08
C SER A 88 6.26 -11.68 -26.84
N GLU A 89 5.93 -10.74 -27.73
CA GLU A 89 6.91 -10.02 -28.54
C GLU A 89 7.85 -9.16 -27.69
N LEU A 90 7.32 -8.57 -26.62
CA LEU A 90 8.11 -7.81 -25.65
C LEU A 90 9.14 -8.69 -24.96
N LEU A 91 8.80 -9.93 -24.61
CA LEU A 91 9.76 -10.89 -24.05
C LEU A 91 10.87 -11.22 -25.06
N ASP A 92 10.49 -11.58 -26.28
CA ASP A 92 11.45 -12.01 -27.32
C ASP A 92 12.41 -10.87 -27.69
N ARG A 93 11.89 -9.64 -27.86
CA ARG A 93 12.71 -8.45 -28.12
C ARG A 93 13.60 -8.10 -26.93
N ALA A 94 13.10 -8.25 -25.71
CA ALA A 94 13.87 -7.99 -24.50
C ALA A 94 15.07 -8.94 -24.37
N VAL A 95 14.86 -10.24 -24.59
CA VAL A 95 15.92 -11.25 -24.57
C VAL A 95 16.95 -10.95 -25.66
N ALA A 96 16.52 -10.70 -26.90
CA ALA A 96 17.42 -10.39 -28.01
C ALA A 96 18.26 -9.13 -27.76
N LYS A 97 17.66 -8.09 -27.17
CA LYS A 97 18.38 -6.86 -26.80
C LYS A 97 19.41 -7.12 -25.70
N LEU A 98 19.02 -7.83 -24.64
CA LEU A 98 19.90 -8.16 -23.53
C LEU A 98 21.11 -8.97 -24.00
N GLU A 99 20.90 -9.98 -24.85
CA GLU A 99 22.00 -10.76 -25.44
C GLU A 99 22.94 -9.89 -26.29
N ALA A 100 22.38 -8.96 -27.08
CA ALA A 100 23.19 -8.05 -27.89
C ALA A 100 24.04 -7.12 -27.02
N ASP A 101 23.49 -6.64 -25.91
CA ASP A 101 24.21 -5.77 -24.98
C ASP A 101 25.31 -6.53 -24.23
N ILE A 102 25.03 -7.75 -23.75
CA ILE A 102 26.04 -8.61 -23.11
C ILE A 102 27.19 -8.93 -24.09
N LYS A 103 26.87 -9.19 -25.37
CA LYS A 103 27.89 -9.42 -26.42
C LYS A 103 28.74 -8.18 -26.65
N LYS A 104 28.13 -6.98 -26.71
CA LYS A 104 28.87 -5.71 -26.86
C LYS A 104 29.76 -5.40 -25.66
N ALA A 105 29.32 -5.76 -24.46
CA ALA A 105 30.07 -5.58 -23.23
C ALA A 105 31.19 -6.62 -23.04
N GLY A 106 31.35 -7.58 -23.95
CA GLY A 106 32.43 -8.56 -23.91
C GLY A 106 32.23 -9.67 -22.87
N GLY A 107 30.98 -10.00 -22.54
CA GLY A 107 30.61 -11.09 -21.63
C GLY A 107 30.22 -10.62 -20.22
N VAL A 108 29.50 -11.48 -19.50
CA VAL A 108 28.90 -11.19 -18.17
C VAL A 108 29.96 -10.78 -17.14
N GLU A 109 31.20 -11.25 -17.31
CA GLU A 109 32.33 -11.03 -16.40
C GLU A 109 32.89 -9.60 -16.46
N ASN A 110 32.67 -8.87 -17.57
CA ASN A 110 33.15 -7.50 -17.75
C ASN A 110 32.11 -6.44 -17.40
N LEU A 111 30.86 -6.83 -17.08
CA LEU A 111 29.84 -5.88 -16.65
C LEU A 111 30.02 -5.53 -15.18
N LYS A 112 30.42 -4.29 -14.91
CA LYS A 112 30.34 -3.72 -13.56
C LYS A 112 28.87 -3.58 -13.15
N PRO A 113 28.55 -3.59 -11.84
CA PRO A 113 27.18 -3.38 -11.35
C PRO A 113 26.51 -2.09 -11.85
N GLU A 114 27.33 -1.11 -12.23
CA GLU A 114 26.94 0.22 -12.72
C GLU A 114 26.58 0.21 -14.21
N ASP A 115 27.10 -0.76 -14.98
CA ASP A 115 26.92 -0.89 -16.44
C ASP A 115 25.94 -2.02 -16.79
N LEU A 116 25.27 -2.57 -15.77
CA LEU A 116 24.19 -3.52 -15.97
C LEU A 116 23.05 -2.84 -16.73
N PRO A 117 22.56 -3.45 -17.81
CA PRO A 117 21.47 -2.89 -18.58
C PRO A 117 20.22 -2.78 -17.71
N GLU A 118 19.61 -1.61 -17.75
CA GLU A 118 18.43 -1.27 -16.95
C GLU A 118 17.24 -0.94 -17.85
N VAL A 119 16.05 -1.33 -17.39
CA VAL A 119 14.79 -1.04 -18.07
C VAL A 119 14.14 0.16 -17.43
N HIS A 120 13.80 1.16 -18.21
CA HIS A 120 13.15 2.39 -17.78
C HIS A 120 11.68 2.33 -18.19
N ILE A 121 10.79 2.29 -17.21
CA ILE A 121 9.35 2.23 -17.44
C ILE A 121 8.75 3.62 -17.20
N ARG A 122 8.08 4.13 -18.23
CA ARG A 122 7.21 5.30 -18.18
C ARG A 122 5.77 4.83 -18.13
N GLY A 123 5.08 5.09 -17.04
CA GLY A 123 3.64 4.81 -16.91
C GLY A 123 2.84 6.09 -17.08
N ASP A 124 1.74 6.03 -17.81
CA ASP A 124 0.72 7.09 -17.76
C ASP A 124 0.02 7.09 -16.39
N ILE A 125 -0.41 8.26 -15.92
CA ILE A 125 -0.97 8.49 -14.58
C ILE A 125 -2.20 7.63 -14.30
N ASN A 126 -3.01 7.36 -15.32
CA ASN A 126 -4.25 6.58 -15.22
C ASN A 126 -4.04 5.08 -15.44
N THR A 127 -2.80 4.63 -15.63
CA THR A 127 -2.51 3.23 -15.93
C THR A 127 -2.67 2.37 -14.69
N PRO A 128 -3.55 1.34 -14.70
CA PRO A 128 -3.67 0.44 -13.58
C PRO A 128 -2.38 -0.33 -13.35
N TYR A 129 -2.03 -0.53 -12.08
CA TYR A 129 -0.79 -1.21 -11.71
C TYR A 129 -0.65 -2.60 -12.33
N ARG A 130 -1.74 -3.32 -12.62
CA ARG A 130 -1.69 -4.63 -13.33
C ARG A 130 -0.92 -4.56 -14.65
N CYS A 131 -1.02 -3.45 -15.39
CA CYS A 131 -0.35 -3.27 -16.67
C CYS A 131 1.15 -3.01 -16.47
N ILE A 132 1.48 -2.17 -15.49
CA ILE A 132 2.86 -1.86 -15.12
C ILE A 132 3.54 -3.11 -14.57
N GLY A 133 2.91 -3.78 -13.60
CA GLY A 133 3.38 -5.02 -12.98
C GLY A 133 3.59 -6.16 -13.99
N GLY A 134 2.67 -6.31 -14.95
CA GLY A 134 2.84 -7.27 -16.04
C GLY A 134 4.09 -6.98 -16.88
N THR A 135 4.33 -5.71 -17.20
CA THR A 135 5.51 -5.28 -17.97
C THR A 135 6.81 -5.52 -17.19
N ILE A 136 6.83 -5.20 -15.89
CA ILE A 136 7.96 -5.49 -14.98
C ILE A 136 8.26 -6.98 -14.98
N TYR A 137 7.23 -7.82 -14.80
CA TYR A 137 7.39 -9.26 -14.76
C TYR A 137 7.98 -9.81 -16.05
N THR A 138 7.51 -9.36 -17.22
CA THR A 138 8.05 -9.80 -18.50
C THR A 138 9.51 -9.38 -18.68
N MET A 139 9.88 -8.17 -18.25
CA MET A 139 11.26 -7.67 -18.33
C MET A 139 12.22 -8.40 -17.38
N GLN A 140 11.77 -8.72 -16.17
CA GLN A 140 12.53 -9.55 -15.23
C GLN A 140 12.71 -10.96 -15.77
N ARG A 141 11.67 -11.53 -16.39
CA ARG A 141 11.75 -12.85 -17.04
C ARG A 141 12.70 -12.85 -18.24
N ALA A 142 12.85 -11.71 -18.91
CA ALA A 142 13.86 -11.54 -19.97
C ALA A 142 15.30 -11.45 -19.44
N GLY A 143 15.50 -11.29 -18.12
CA GLY A 143 16.82 -11.29 -17.48
C GLY A 143 17.37 -9.90 -17.14
N PHE A 144 16.57 -8.82 -17.23
CA PHE A 144 17.02 -7.49 -16.82
C PHE A 144 17.08 -7.39 -15.28
N PRO A 145 18.25 -7.08 -14.70
CA PRO A 145 18.43 -7.07 -13.25
C PRO A 145 17.90 -5.81 -12.57
N LYS A 146 17.77 -4.70 -13.32
CA LYS A 146 17.37 -3.39 -12.81
C LYS A 146 16.19 -2.84 -13.59
N VAL A 147 15.18 -2.37 -12.86
CA VAL A 147 14.02 -1.68 -13.39
C VAL A 147 13.93 -0.31 -12.73
N GLY A 148 14.06 0.75 -13.52
CA GLY A 148 13.87 2.14 -13.13
C GLY A 148 12.53 2.67 -13.62
N PHE A 149 11.98 3.65 -12.91
CA PHE A 149 10.80 4.39 -13.32
C PHE A 149 11.19 5.81 -13.69
N ILE A 150 10.65 6.30 -14.80
CA ILE A 150 10.78 7.71 -15.17
C ILE A 150 9.44 8.38 -14.86
N SER A 151 9.45 9.29 -13.89
CA SER A 151 8.32 10.15 -13.57
C SER A 151 8.56 11.55 -14.13
N GLU A 152 7.55 12.15 -14.72
CA GLU A 152 7.55 13.56 -15.09
C GLU A 152 6.83 14.35 -13.99
N PRO A 153 7.42 15.45 -13.48
CA PRO A 153 6.74 16.32 -12.52
C PRO A 153 5.56 17.02 -13.18
N GLU A 154 4.56 17.41 -12.39
CA GLU A 154 3.37 18.10 -12.89
C GLU A 154 3.77 19.39 -13.63
N PRO A 155 3.25 19.65 -14.84
CA PRO A 155 3.58 20.86 -15.60
C PRO A 155 3.32 22.14 -14.79
N GLY A 156 4.37 22.92 -14.54
CA GLY A 156 4.30 24.16 -13.73
C GLY A 156 4.75 24.00 -12.27
N SER A 157 5.00 22.77 -11.80
CA SER A 157 5.75 22.55 -10.58
C SER A 157 7.24 22.72 -10.86
N ASN A 158 7.83 23.85 -10.42
CA ASN A 158 9.29 23.94 -10.38
C ASN A 158 9.77 22.96 -9.31
N PRO A 159 10.54 21.91 -9.65
CA PRO A 159 11.13 21.05 -8.64
C PRO A 159 12.06 21.94 -7.82
N THR A 160 11.63 22.31 -6.61
CA THR A 160 12.47 23.07 -5.70
C THR A 160 13.58 22.12 -5.31
N ARG A 161 14.78 22.36 -5.86
CA ARG A 161 15.98 21.59 -5.53
C ARG A 161 16.32 21.92 -4.07
N LEU A 162 15.94 21.03 -3.16
CA LEU A 162 16.26 21.09 -1.73
C LEU A 162 17.56 20.36 -1.44
#